data_AF-A0A4D7JI21-F1
#
_entry.id   AF-A0A4D7JI21-F1
#
_cell.length_a   1.000
_cell.length_b   1.000
_cell.length_c   1.000
_cell.angle_alpha   90.00
_cell.angle_beta   90.00
_cell.angle_gamma   90.00
#
_symmetry.space_group_name_H-M   'P 1'
#
loop_
_entity.id
_entity.type
_entity.pdbx_description
1 polymer ?
#
loop_
_entity_poly.entity_id
_entity_poly.type
_entity_poly.pdbx_seq_one_letter_code
_entity_poly.pdbx_strand_id
1 'polypeptide(L)'
;MQALLLGEMPIEDIENAEVEKEGNFYKVVQDYNDKEVVNLVNSVTLKLENITMTDTPVPHKLNVVYRNFDYPKGKKVPMAFTSIIYLEYFEDNAKFMAQIGLEYNKIEIEDKPISFPFSLPEKYTRVE
;
A
#
# COMPACT_ATOMS: atom_id res chain seq x y z
N MET A 1 3.95 -1.00 -5.54
CA MET A 1 3.80 -2.10 -4.57
C MET A 1 4.29 -1.74 -3.16
N GLN A 2 5.41 -1.01 -3.01
CA GLN A 2 5.90 -0.56 -1.69
C GLN A 2 4.97 0.44 -0.97
N ALA A 3 4.31 1.34 -1.70
CA ALA A 3 3.41 2.37 -1.14
C ALA A 3 2.31 1.80 -0.21
N LEU A 4 1.67 0.70 -0.64
CA LEU A 4 0.62 0.02 0.12
C LEU A 4 1.13 -0.54 1.46
N LEU A 5 2.42 -0.82 1.60
CA LEU A 5 2.96 -1.33 2.86
C LEU A 5 3.22 -0.22 3.89
N LEU A 6 3.39 1.02 3.42
CA LEU A 6 3.87 2.16 4.20
C LEU A 6 2.77 3.18 4.54
N GLY A 7 1.53 2.95 4.10
CA GLY A 7 0.43 3.89 4.30
C GLY A 7 0.45 5.05 3.30
N GLU A 8 0.86 4.77 2.06
CA GLU A 8 0.78 5.71 0.94
C GLU A 8 -0.27 5.23 -0.07
N MET A 9 -0.86 6.18 -0.81
CA MET A 9 -1.85 5.85 -1.83
C MET A 9 -1.20 4.99 -2.91
N PRO A 10 -1.83 3.89 -3.34
CA PRO A 10 -1.26 2.97 -4.32
C PRO A 10 -1.35 3.52 -5.76
N ILE A 11 -2.23 4.50 -5.99
CA ILE A 11 -2.44 5.18 -7.27
C ILE A 11 -2.25 6.67 -7.03
N GLU A 12 -1.17 7.22 -7.59
CA GLU A 12 -0.79 8.63 -7.41
C GLU A 12 -1.60 9.59 -8.29
N ASP A 13 -2.08 9.11 -9.44
CA ASP A 13 -2.86 9.92 -10.37
C ASP A 13 -4.29 10.12 -9.86
N ILE A 14 -4.59 11.36 -9.48
CA ILE A 14 -5.89 11.79 -8.97
C ILE A 14 -6.70 12.60 -9.98
N GLU A 15 -6.24 12.78 -11.23
CA GLU A 15 -6.93 13.65 -12.20
C GLU A 15 -8.37 13.19 -12.48
N ASN A 16 -8.60 11.88 -12.45
CA ASN A 16 -9.92 11.26 -12.66
C ASN A 16 -10.52 10.70 -11.37
N ALA A 17 -9.96 11.04 -10.21
CA ALA A 17 -10.46 10.55 -8.92
C ALA A 17 -11.66 11.37 -8.45
N GLU A 18 -12.66 10.70 -7.89
CA GLU A 18 -13.72 11.37 -7.14
C GLU A 18 -13.24 11.61 -5.72
N VAL A 19 -13.29 12.87 -5.26
CA VAL A 19 -12.85 13.26 -3.93
C VAL A 19 -14.01 13.89 -3.16
N GLU A 20 -14.42 13.22 -2.08
CA GLU A 20 -15.47 13.70 -1.17
C GLU A 20 -14.92 13.84 0.24
N LYS A 21 -15.38 14.85 0.99
CA LYS A 21 -15.11 14.94 2.42
C LYS A 21 -16.26 14.31 3.20
N GLU A 22 -16.02 13.15 3.80
CA GLU A 22 -16.98 12.45 4.65
C GLU A 22 -16.50 12.50 6.13
N GLY A 23 -17.15 13.34 6.93
CA GLY A 23 -16.82 13.49 8.35
C GLY A 23 -15.35 13.92 8.57
N ASN A 24 -14.56 13.03 9.18
CA ASN A 24 -13.15 13.27 9.49
C ASN A 24 -12.21 12.81 8.38
N PHE A 25 -12.71 12.36 7.22
CA PHE A 25 -11.91 11.80 6.15
C PHE A 25 -12.15 12.52 4.81
N TYR A 26 -11.10 12.60 4.00
CA TYR A 26 -11.20 12.70 2.56
C TYR A 26 -11.26 11.29 1.99
N LYS A 27 -12.35 10.99 1.30
CA LYS A 27 -12.56 9.76 0.56
C LYS A 27 -12.16 10.01 -0.88
N VAL A 28 -11.14 9.30 -1.34
CA VAL A 28 -10.63 9.38 -2.72
C VAL A 28 -10.96 8.06 -3.41
N VAL A 29 -11.85 8.10 -4.40
CA VAL A 29 -12.29 6.95 -5.18
C VAL A 29 -11.64 7.00 -6.56
N GLN A 30 -10.96 5.91 -6.93
CA GLN A 30 -10.23 5.77 -8.19
C GLN A 30 -10.60 4.44 -8.85
N ASP A 31 -10.90 4.48 -10.14
CA ASP A 31 -11.02 3.27 -10.97
C ASP A 31 -9.66 2.91 -11.59
N TYR A 32 -9.24 1.66 -11.42
CA TYR A 32 -7.95 1.17 -11.93
C TYR A 32 -8.03 -0.29 -12.36
N ASN A 33 -7.94 -0.54 -13.68
CA ASN A 33 -7.91 -1.89 -14.27
C ASN A 33 -9.03 -2.81 -13.73
N ASP A 34 -10.28 -2.37 -13.86
CA ASP A 34 -11.50 -3.06 -13.40
C ASP A 34 -11.59 -3.24 -11.87
N LYS A 35 -10.89 -2.39 -11.13
CA LYS A 35 -10.91 -2.34 -9.66
C LYS A 35 -11.30 -0.95 -9.20
N GLU A 36 -12.17 -0.90 -8.22
CA GLU A 36 -12.44 0.32 -7.46
C GLU A 36 -11.45 0.39 -6.29
N VAL A 37 -10.73 1.50 -6.16
CA VAL A 37 -9.82 1.78 -5.05
C VAL A 37 -10.33 2.98 -4.28
N VAL A 38 -10.69 2.76 -3.02
CA VAL A 38 -11.15 3.78 -2.08
C VAL A 38 -10.09 4.01 -1.03
N ASN A 39 -9.55 5.23 -0.99
CA ASN A 39 -8.58 5.68 0.00
C ASN A 39 -9.29 6.58 1.02
N LEU A 40 -9.14 6.29 2.31
CA LEU A 40 -9.62 7.16 3.40
C LEU A 40 -8.44 7.88 4.04
N VAL A 41 -8.32 9.16 3.72
CA VAL A 41 -7.26 10.04 4.22
C VAL A 41 -7.81 10.90 5.35
N ASN A 42 -7.22 10.85 6.53
CA ASN A 42 -7.65 11.65 7.66
C ASN A 42 -7.56 13.15 7.33
N SER A 43 -8.66 13.87 7.46
CA SER A 43 -8.77 15.27 7.04
C SER A 43 -7.95 16.26 7.88
N VAL A 44 -7.49 15.83 9.06
CA VAL A 44 -6.68 16.65 9.98
C VAL A 44 -5.20 16.28 9.85
N THR A 45 -4.88 14.98 9.89
CA THR A 45 -3.49 14.51 9.89
C THR A 45 -2.93 14.27 8.50
N LEU A 46 -3.79 14.24 7.48
CA LEU A 46 -3.49 13.89 6.09
C LEU A 46 -2.84 12.50 5.91
N LYS A 47 -2.97 11.63 6.92
CA LYS A 47 -2.50 10.25 6.88
C LYS A 47 -3.55 9.36 6.23
N LEU A 48 -3.10 8.44 5.37
CA LEU A 48 -3.96 7.40 4.80
C LEU A 48 -4.25 6.33 5.84
N GLU A 49 -5.46 6.24 6.35
CA GLU A 49 -5.81 5.30 7.43
C GLU A 49 -6.43 4.00 6.92
N ASN A 50 -7.05 4.04 5.73
CA ASN A 50 -7.65 2.86 5.12
C ASN A 50 -7.50 2.88 3.60
N ILE A 51 -7.27 1.70 3.02
CA ILE A 51 -7.48 1.42 1.61
C ILE A 51 -8.49 0.29 1.51
N THR A 52 -9.49 0.45 0.65
CA THR A 52 -10.35 -0.63 0.18
C THR A 52 -10.18 -0.79 -1.31
N MET A 53 -9.85 -1.98 -1.78
CA MET A 53 -9.83 -2.32 -3.19
C MET A 53 -10.86 -3.43 -3.44
N THR A 54 -11.72 -3.24 -4.43
CA THR A 54 -12.75 -4.18 -4.82
C THR A 54 -12.62 -4.51 -6.29
N ASP A 55 -12.52 -5.79 -6.62
CA ASP A 55 -12.51 -6.25 -8.01
C ASP A 55 -13.94 -6.31 -8.60
N THR A 56 -14.04 -6.12 -9.91
CA THR A 56 -15.27 -6.38 -10.69
C THR A 56 -14.97 -7.38 -11.82
N PRO A 57 -15.87 -8.34 -12.14
CA PRO A 57 -17.21 -8.56 -11.59
C PRO A 57 -17.26 -9.46 -10.33
N VAL A 58 -16.19 -10.17 -10.00
CA VAL A 58 -16.12 -11.01 -8.79
C VAL A 58 -15.62 -10.12 -7.64
N PRO A 59 -16.39 -9.95 -6.55
CA PRO A 59 -16.08 -8.95 -5.53
C PRO A 59 -15.00 -9.45 -4.56
N HIS A 60 -13.81 -9.78 -5.07
CA HIS A 60 -12.63 -9.90 -4.23
C HIS A 60 -12.40 -8.54 -3.56
N LYS A 61 -12.14 -8.56 -2.26
CA LYS A 61 -11.99 -7.35 -1.46
C LYS A 61 -10.71 -7.40 -0.65
N LEU A 62 -9.86 -6.41 -0.87
CA LEU A 62 -8.68 -6.14 -0.06
C LEU A 62 -8.96 -4.90 0.79
N ASN A 63 -8.88 -5.03 2.11
CA ASN A 63 -8.91 -3.89 3.03
C ASN A 63 -7.58 -3.79 3.78
N VAL A 64 -6.97 -2.62 3.78
CA VAL A 64 -5.74 -2.35 4.52
C VAL A 64 -6.00 -1.24 5.52
N VAL A 65 -5.70 -1.50 6.79
CA VAL A 65 -5.82 -0.54 7.90
C VAL A 65 -4.43 -0.17 8.38
N TYR A 66 -4.12 1.13 8.39
CA TYR A 66 -2.82 1.64 8.83
C TYR A 66 -2.90 2.26 10.22
N ARG A 67 -1.87 2.03 11.03
CA ARG A 67 -1.75 2.58 12.39
C ARG A 67 -0.30 2.91 12.72
N ASN A 68 -0.11 3.58 13.85
CA ASN A 68 1.20 3.87 14.44
C ASN A 68 2.10 4.62 13.45
N PHE A 69 1.59 5.73 12.92
CA PHE A 69 2.36 6.56 12.01
C PHE A 69 3.47 7.30 12.75
N ASP A 70 4.71 7.13 12.30
CA ASP A 70 5.87 7.83 12.82
C ASP A 70 6.78 8.29 11.67
N TYR A 71 7.74 9.15 11.96
CA TYR A 71 8.71 9.66 11.00
C TYR A 71 9.95 8.76 10.97
N PRO A 72 10.17 8.01 9.87
CA PRO A 72 11.43 7.29 9.71
C PRO A 72 12.61 8.26 9.73
N LYS A 73 13.76 7.78 10.20
CA LYS A 73 14.97 8.60 10.32
C LYS A 73 15.33 9.26 8.98
N GLY A 74 15.37 10.60 8.98
CA GLY A 74 15.75 11.38 7.80
C GLY A 74 14.62 11.57 6.78
N LYS A 75 13.38 11.19 7.07
CA LYS A 75 12.22 11.39 6.18
C LYS A 75 11.29 12.45 6.74
N LYS A 76 10.67 13.22 5.83
CA LYS A 76 9.73 14.32 6.16
C LYS A 76 8.26 13.91 6.13
N VAL A 77 7.98 12.70 5.65
CA VAL A 77 6.64 12.14 5.50
C VAL A 77 6.49 11.01 6.52
N PRO A 78 5.41 10.97 7.32
CA PRO A 78 5.17 9.89 8.25
C PRO A 78 4.78 8.61 7.51
N MET A 79 5.18 7.46 8.03
CA MET A 79 4.86 6.13 7.48
C MET A 79 4.18 5.28 8.54
N ALA A 80 3.31 4.37 8.11
CA ALA A 80 2.65 3.43 9.00
C ALA A 80 3.63 2.37 9.50
N PHE A 81 3.81 2.25 10.81
CA PHE A 81 4.61 1.15 11.41
C PHE A 81 3.76 -0.11 11.62
N THR A 82 2.44 -0.01 11.50
CA THR A 82 1.54 -1.14 11.62
C THR A 82 0.51 -1.12 10.51
N SER A 83 0.34 -2.27 9.85
CA SER A 83 -0.65 -2.47 8.80
C SER A 83 -1.38 -3.79 9.05
N ILE A 84 -2.71 -3.75 9.01
CA ILE A 84 -3.54 -4.96 9.05
C ILE A 84 -4.22 -5.09 7.70
N ILE A 85 -3.98 -6.20 7.02
CA ILE A 85 -4.54 -6.51 5.72
C ILE A 85 -5.61 -7.59 5.92
N TYR A 86 -6.81 -7.31 5.42
CA TYR A 86 -7.91 -8.26 5.31
C TYR A 86 -8.13 -8.56 3.83
N LEU A 87 -8.03 -9.83 3.47
CA LEU A 87 -8.31 -10.30 2.12
C LEU A 87 -9.53 -11.19 2.16
N GLU A 88 -10.54 -10.83 1.37
CA GLU A 88 -11.72 -11.63 1.08
C GLU A 88 -11.67 -12.02 -0.40
N TYR A 89 -11.68 -13.32 -0.70
CA TYR A 89 -11.62 -13.80 -2.07
C TYR A 89 -12.51 -15.01 -2.28
N PHE A 90 -12.91 -15.23 -3.54
CA PHE A 90 -13.73 -16.36 -3.95
C PHE A 90 -12.90 -17.32 -4.81
N GLU A 91 -12.92 -18.60 -4.48
CA GLU A 91 -12.34 -19.68 -5.27
C GLU A 91 -13.34 -20.83 -5.31
N ASP A 92 -13.67 -21.34 -6.51
CA ASP A 92 -14.69 -22.38 -6.72
C ASP A 92 -16.05 -22.12 -6.02
N ASN A 93 -16.54 -20.87 -6.07
CA ASN A 93 -17.76 -20.38 -5.37
C ASN A 93 -17.71 -20.44 -3.83
N ALA A 94 -16.58 -20.82 -3.24
CA ALA A 94 -16.35 -20.73 -1.81
C ALA A 94 -15.69 -19.40 -1.45
N LYS A 95 -16.15 -18.81 -0.34
CA LYS A 95 -15.61 -17.56 0.20
C LYS A 95 -14.48 -17.86 1.18
N PHE A 96 -13.33 -17.25 0.96
CA PHE A 96 -12.15 -17.36 1.81
C PHE A 96 -11.82 -16.01 2.43
N MET A 97 -11.27 -16.04 3.64
CA MET A 97 -10.80 -14.87 4.37
C MET A 97 -9.38 -15.12 4.87
N ALA A 98 -8.51 -14.13 4.70
CA ALA A 98 -7.19 -14.11 5.27
C ALA A 98 -6.93 -12.77 5.97
N GLN A 99 -6.18 -12.82 7.06
CA GLN A 99 -5.73 -11.64 7.79
C GLN A 99 -4.20 -11.68 7.93
N ILE A 100 -3.54 -10.59 7.57
CA ILE A 100 -2.09 -10.45 7.66
C ILE A 100 -1.81 -9.21 8.51
N GLY A 101 -1.07 -9.39 9.61
CA GLY A 101 -0.57 -8.29 10.44
C GLY A 101 0.89 -8.02 10.11
N LEU A 102 1.23 -6.77 9.81
CA LEU A 102 2.59 -6.30 9.59
C LEU A 102 2.94 -5.27 10.66
N GLU A 103 4.06 -5.49 11.34
CA GLU A 103 4.61 -4.57 12.34
C GLU A 103 6.10 -4.36 12.06
N TYR A 104 6.48 -3.11 11.79
CA TYR A 104 7.86 -2.74 11.52
C TYR A 104 8.51 -2.22 12.79
N ASN A 105 9.68 -2.75 13.14
CA ASN A 105 10.49 -2.18 14.22
C ASN A 105 11.31 -0.98 13.75
N LYS A 106 11.60 -0.90 12.44
CA LYS A 106 12.45 0.12 11.85
C LYS A 106 12.15 0.26 10.35
N ILE A 107 12.08 1.50 9.88
CA ILE A 107 11.99 1.83 8.45
C ILE A 107 13.23 2.66 8.09
N GLU A 108 14.01 2.18 7.13
CA GLU A 108 15.15 2.90 6.55
C GLU A 108 14.97 2.95 5.04
N ILE A 109 14.97 4.15 4.48
CA ILE A 109 14.89 4.37 3.04
C ILE A 109 16.16 5.09 2.64
N GLU A 110 17.07 4.34 2.02
CA GLU A 110 18.31 4.90 1.47
C GLU A 110 18.06 5.51 0.10
N ASP A 111 18.64 6.68 -0.14
CA ASP A 111 18.60 7.34 -1.45
C ASP A 111 19.72 6.85 -2.39
N LYS A 112 20.55 5.90 -1.92
CA LYS A 112 21.63 5.29 -2.70
C LYS A 112 21.11 4.08 -3.46
N PRO A 113 21.53 3.87 -4.73
CA PRO A 113 21.24 2.63 -5.41
C PRO A 113 21.79 1.46 -4.60
N ILE A 114 20.97 0.42 -4.40
CA ILE A 114 21.36 -0.82 -3.73
C ILE A 114 22.57 -1.39 -4.49
N SER A 115 23.77 -1.22 -3.95
CA SER A 115 24.91 -1.99 -4.40
C SER A 115 24.74 -3.39 -3.82
N PHE A 116 24.51 -4.38 -4.67
CA PHE A 116 24.53 -5.78 -4.24
C PHE A 116 25.85 -6.05 -3.52
N PRO A 117 25.84 -6.68 -2.32
CA PRO A 117 27.04 -6.88 -1.50
C PRO A 117 27.98 -7.94 -2.07
N PHE A 118 27.76 -8.41 -3.29
CA PHE A 118 28.63 -9.35 -3.99
C PHE A 118 28.98 -8.83 -5.37
N SER A 119 30.27 -8.85 -5.68
CA SER A 119 30.78 -8.79 -7.04
C SER A 119 30.81 -10.21 -7.61
N LEU A 120 30.35 -10.40 -8.84
CA LEU A 120 30.61 -11.63 -9.58
C LEU A 120 32.13 -11.73 -9.80
N PRO A 121 32.78 -12.85 -9.41
CA PRO A 121 34.18 -13.08 -9.77
C PRO A 121 34.35 -13.01 -11.30
N GLU A 122 35.43 -12.42 -11.80
CA GLU A 122 35.72 -12.21 -13.24
C GLU A 122 35.60 -13.46 -14.12
N LYS A 123 35.58 -14.66 -13.51
CA LYS A 123 35.48 -15.95 -14.20
C LYS A 123 34.09 -16.30 -14.72
N TYR A 124 33.06 -15.53 -14.39
CA TYR A 124 31.70 -15.76 -14.91
C TYR A 124 31.42 -14.81 -16.08
N THR A 125 31.88 -15.19 -17.27
CA THR A 125 31.42 -14.55 -18.51
C THR A 125 30.02 -15.06 -18.82
N ARG A 126 29.11 -14.14 -19.16
CA ARG A 126 27.79 -14.47 -19.72
C ARG A 126 28.05 -15.25 -21.01
N VAL A 127 27.61 -16.51 -21.05
CA VAL A 127 27.56 -17.27 -22.30
C VAL A 127 26.40 -16.66 -23.10
N GLU A 128 26.71 -15.97 -24.19
CA GLU A 128 25.72 -15.51 -25.18
C GLU A 128 25.18 -16.69 -26.00
#